data_AF-A0A9D6F180-F1
#
_entry.id   AF-A0A9D6F180-F1
#
_cell.length_a   1.000
_cell.length_b   1.000
_cell.length_c   1.000
_cell.angle_alpha   90.00
_cell.angle_beta   90.00
_cell.angle_gamma   90.00
#
_symmetry.space_group_name_H-M   'P 1'
#
loop_
_entity.id
_entity.type
_entity.pdbx_description
1 polymer ?
#
loop_
_entity_poly.entity_id
_entity_poly.type
_entity_poly.pdbx_seq_one_letter_code
_entity_poly.pdbx_strand_id
1 'polypeptide(L)'
;MRSIPSRYFLFGLLIGWALSHTTVFGQPGEKTPEKKAPPVDKLRAGLNKVITLDFTGQSLNEVLNHFRDKTGLSISVDQVAFMNTGINSDAPAGQLELKAKNERAGTVLRKFLAGYRLTYVIFEDSLLITTEEMALPRQYRQRVSVDVEDVPLKTAILNLARKRGISLVIDPVIKKQADTPVTLQLDNTAIETALRLLAELADVKAVRMGNVMFITTAAKAKSIREEEAHTFDSPLNPNMPIQGPTVIGGFGGGGIAFPGRVVPGGIPQIAPEGPRNNVAPPKAIPDAPPRPKGVVNPDGTSSSPVPPAVQPRPNPQASPAQRDPNDR
;
A
#
# COMPACT_ATOMS: atom_id res chain seq x y z
N MET A 1 -29.23 74.06 61.52
CA MET A 1 -28.08 73.32 60.94
C MET A 1 -27.85 72.06 61.75
N ARG A 2 -28.09 70.88 61.17
CA ARG A 2 -27.44 69.61 61.56
C ARG A 2 -27.80 68.56 60.51
N SER A 3 -26.75 67.98 59.95
CA SER A 3 -26.66 67.14 58.76
C SER A 3 -27.01 65.68 59.05
N ILE A 4 -27.73 65.07 58.12
CA ILE A 4 -28.11 63.66 58.09
C ILE A 4 -27.12 62.92 57.17
N PRO A 5 -26.30 61.97 57.64
CA PRO A 5 -25.54 61.12 56.74
C PRO A 5 -26.31 59.83 56.40
N SER A 6 -26.53 59.66 55.09
CA SER A 6 -26.23 58.45 54.32
C SER A 6 -26.93 57.14 54.68
N ARG A 7 -28.10 56.93 54.05
CA ARG A 7 -28.73 55.61 53.85
C ARG A 7 -28.18 54.85 52.62
N TYR A 8 -27.04 55.27 52.05
CA TYR A 8 -26.52 54.71 50.80
C TYR A 8 -25.45 53.62 50.98
N PHE A 9 -25.18 53.17 52.21
CA PHE A 9 -24.09 52.21 52.44
C PHE A 9 -24.50 50.73 52.46
N LEU A 10 -25.79 50.40 52.28
CA LEU A 10 -26.28 49.03 52.40
C LEU A 10 -26.97 48.47 51.15
N PHE A 11 -26.69 49.06 49.98
CA PHE A 11 -27.08 48.50 48.68
C PHE A 11 -25.87 48.11 47.80
N GLY A 12 -24.64 48.19 48.33
CA GLY A 12 -23.40 47.89 47.62
C GLY A 12 -22.87 46.47 47.78
N LEU A 13 -23.63 45.52 48.34
CA LEU A 13 -23.14 44.16 48.64
C LEU A 13 -23.95 43.03 47.97
N LEU A 14 -24.84 43.35 47.03
CA LEU A 14 -25.68 42.36 46.33
C LEU A 14 -25.76 42.56 44.81
N ILE A 15 -24.75 43.24 44.22
CA ILE A 15 -24.53 43.30 42.77
C ILE A 15 -23.14 42.72 42.41
N GLY A 16 -22.37 42.24 43.39
CA GLY A 16 -21.06 41.61 43.19
C GLY A 16 -21.10 40.13 42.78
N TRP A 17 -22.29 39.54 42.62
CA TRP A 17 -22.45 38.11 42.29
C TRP A 17 -23.18 37.84 40.96
N ALA A 18 -23.58 38.88 40.22
CA ALA A 18 -24.27 38.74 38.94
C ALA A 18 -23.36 39.00 37.71
N LEU A 19 -22.10 39.37 37.92
CA LEU A 19 -21.12 39.67 36.86
C LEU A 19 -19.92 38.70 36.84
N SER A 20 -20.02 37.56 37.53
CA SER A 20 -18.95 36.55 37.58
C SER A 20 -19.02 35.50 36.46
N HIS A 21 -19.91 35.65 35.47
CA HIS A 21 -20.04 34.73 34.33
C HIS A 21 -19.87 35.39 32.96
N THR A 22 -19.31 36.59 32.89
CA THR A 22 -18.72 37.11 31.66
C THR A 22 -17.20 37.11 31.77
N THR A 23 -16.63 35.97 32.14
CA THR A 23 -15.27 35.63 31.72
C THR A 23 -15.28 35.52 30.20
N VAL A 24 -14.84 36.61 29.58
CA VAL A 24 -14.04 36.63 28.34
C VAL A 24 -13.82 35.24 27.77
N PHE A 25 -14.54 34.95 26.68
CA PHE A 25 -14.22 33.95 25.68
C PHE A 25 -12.74 34.08 25.29
N GLY A 26 -11.92 33.15 25.77
CA GLY A 26 -10.47 33.19 25.57
C GLY A 26 -9.77 32.33 26.60
N GLN A 27 -10.13 31.04 26.66
CA GLN A 27 -9.32 30.06 27.38
C GLN A 27 -7.92 30.05 26.75
N PRO A 28 -6.87 30.50 27.45
CA PRO A 28 -5.51 30.23 27.05
C PRO A 28 -5.24 28.77 27.41
N GLY A 29 -5.28 27.89 26.42
CA GLY A 29 -4.64 26.58 26.55
C GLY A 29 -5.50 25.35 26.31
N GLU A 30 -6.67 25.46 25.65
CA GLU A 30 -7.11 24.32 24.85
C GLU A 30 -6.14 24.23 23.66
N LYS A 31 -5.05 23.48 23.88
CA LYS A 31 -4.09 23.12 22.85
C LYS A 31 -4.90 22.38 21.79
N THR A 32 -5.34 23.10 20.76
CA THR A 32 -5.91 22.54 19.54
C THR A 32 -5.08 21.31 19.22
N PRO A 33 -5.66 20.10 19.22
CA PRO A 33 -4.90 18.86 19.15
C PRO A 33 -3.94 19.00 17.99
N GLU A 34 -2.66 19.15 18.31
CA GLU A 34 -1.62 19.50 17.37
C GLU A 34 -1.73 18.46 16.26
N LYS A 35 -2.15 18.91 15.08
CA LYS A 35 -2.56 18.04 13.98
C LYS A 35 -1.33 17.22 13.61
N LYS A 36 -1.19 16.05 14.24
CA LYS A 36 0.03 15.24 14.20
C LYS A 36 0.37 15.07 12.74
N ALA A 37 1.50 15.63 12.33
CA ALA A 37 1.95 15.55 10.95
C ALA A 37 1.88 14.08 10.51
N PRO A 38 1.43 13.79 9.28
CA PRO A 38 1.34 12.42 8.77
C PRO A 38 2.64 11.67 9.08
N PRO A 39 2.59 10.42 9.57
CA PRO A 39 3.78 9.67 9.94
C PRO A 39 4.87 9.65 8.85
N VAL A 40 4.45 9.56 7.58
CA VAL A 40 5.32 9.62 6.39
C VAL A 40 6.12 10.93 6.29
N ASP A 41 5.54 12.05 6.70
CA ASP A 41 6.23 13.35 6.63
C ASP A 41 7.36 13.42 7.66
N LYS A 42 7.22 12.75 8.81
CA LYS A 42 8.31 12.58 9.78
C LYS A 42 9.45 11.75 9.19
N LEU A 43 9.12 10.66 8.49
CA LEU A 43 10.12 9.83 7.81
C LEU A 43 10.89 10.64 6.76
N ARG A 44 10.18 11.42 5.93
CA ARG A 44 10.80 12.30 4.92
C ARG A 44 11.66 13.39 5.55
N ALA A 45 11.20 13.99 6.65
CA ALA A 45 11.98 14.98 7.38
C ALA A 45 13.26 14.36 7.95
N GLY A 46 13.19 13.17 8.56
CA GLY A 46 14.35 12.45 9.08
C GLY A 46 15.33 12.04 7.96
N LEU A 47 14.83 11.62 6.79
CA LEU A 47 15.65 11.32 5.62
C LEU A 47 16.34 12.58 5.03
N ASN A 48 15.74 13.76 5.18
CA ASN A 48 16.33 15.02 4.74
C ASN A 48 17.30 15.64 5.76
N LYS A 49 17.37 15.09 6.98
CA LYS A 49 18.31 15.54 8.02
C LYS A 49 19.74 15.34 7.55
N VAL A 50 20.56 16.38 7.70
CA VAL A 50 21.99 16.33 7.39
C VAL A 50 22.71 15.62 8.54
N ILE A 51 23.48 14.58 8.22
CA ILE A 51 24.22 13.78 9.21
C ILE A 51 25.67 13.58 8.76
N THR A 52 26.54 13.36 9.74
CA THR A 52 27.94 12.98 9.55
C THR A 52 28.14 11.60 10.14
N LEU A 53 28.64 10.67 9.33
CA LEU A 53 28.83 9.26 9.65
C LEU A 53 30.20 8.82 9.14
N ASP A 54 30.93 8.11 10.00
CA ASP A 54 32.20 7.47 9.67
C ASP A 54 32.12 6.03 10.18
N PHE A 55 32.00 5.09 9.24
CA PHE A 55 31.90 3.67 9.54
C PHE A 55 33.01 2.91 8.81
N THR A 56 33.68 2.03 9.53
CA THR A 56 34.72 1.17 8.98
C THR A 56 34.54 -0.24 9.56
N GLY A 57 34.14 -1.20 8.72
CA GLY A 57 34.09 -2.62 9.09
C GLY A 57 32.99 -3.04 10.06
N GLN A 58 31.91 -2.27 10.20
CA GLN A 58 30.77 -2.61 11.04
C GLN A 58 29.76 -3.52 10.31
N SER A 59 28.98 -4.29 11.07
CA SER A 59 27.90 -5.10 10.49
C SER A 59 26.76 -4.21 9.97
N LEU A 60 25.96 -4.73 9.02
CA LEU A 60 24.81 -4.00 8.49
C LEU A 60 23.86 -3.56 9.61
N ASN A 61 23.57 -4.47 10.55
CA ASN A 61 22.69 -4.21 11.67
C ASN A 61 23.20 -3.10 12.61
N GLU A 62 24.50 -3.07 12.90
CA GLU A 62 25.12 -2.00 13.70
C GLU A 62 24.99 -0.63 13.02
N VAL A 63 25.29 -0.56 11.73
CA VAL A 63 25.17 0.68 10.95
C VAL A 63 23.71 1.16 10.92
N LEU A 64 22.76 0.26 10.72
CA LEU A 64 21.33 0.58 10.70
C LEU A 64 20.81 1.02 12.08
N ASN A 65 21.28 0.42 13.16
CA ASN A 65 20.94 0.84 14.52
C ASN A 65 21.53 2.22 14.83
N HIS A 66 22.81 2.46 14.52
CA HIS A 66 23.40 3.79 14.69
C HIS A 66 22.69 4.84 13.80
N PHE A 67 22.28 4.47 12.59
CA PHE A 67 21.49 5.33 11.73
C PHE A 67 20.11 5.64 12.33
N ARG A 68 19.42 4.64 12.91
CA ARG A 68 18.16 4.81 13.66
C ARG A 68 18.35 5.79 14.81
N ASP A 69 19.39 5.65 15.61
CA ASP A 69 19.64 6.51 16.77
C ASP A 69 19.91 7.98 16.36
N LYS A 70 20.66 8.18 15.27
CA LYS A 70 20.99 9.54 14.78
C LYS A 70 19.79 10.24 14.11
N THR A 71 18.95 9.47 13.43
CA THR A 71 17.84 10.01 12.62
C THR A 71 16.49 9.97 13.33
N GLY A 72 16.31 9.10 14.32
CA GLY A 72 15.03 8.81 14.98
C GLY A 72 14.05 8.04 14.09
N LEU A 73 14.52 7.41 13.01
CA LEU A 73 13.68 6.71 12.04
C LEU A 73 13.45 5.26 12.45
N SER A 74 12.19 4.82 12.44
CA SER A 74 11.85 3.40 12.56
C SER A 74 12.31 2.66 11.30
N ILE A 75 13.25 1.73 11.44
CA ILE A 75 13.82 0.95 10.33
C ILE A 75 13.51 -0.52 10.56
N SER A 76 13.01 -1.19 9.54
CA SER A 76 12.68 -2.62 9.54
C SER A 76 13.43 -3.29 8.39
N VAL A 77 13.96 -4.50 8.62
CA VAL A 77 14.69 -5.26 7.59
C VAL A 77 13.81 -6.43 7.12
N ASP A 78 13.69 -6.58 5.80
CA ASP A 78 12.96 -7.71 5.20
C ASP A 78 13.81 -8.99 5.25
N GLN A 79 13.62 -9.76 6.32
CA GLN A 79 14.34 -11.02 6.54
C GLN A 79 14.14 -12.02 5.40
N VAL A 80 12.95 -12.06 4.79
CA VAL A 80 12.66 -13.01 3.70
C VAL A 80 13.46 -12.65 2.45
N ALA A 81 13.55 -11.37 2.13
CA ALA A 81 14.36 -10.92 1.00
C ALA A 81 15.85 -11.20 1.20
N PHE A 82 16.34 -11.09 2.44
CA PHE A 82 17.74 -11.36 2.80
C PHE A 82 18.11 -12.84 2.73
N MET A 83 17.22 -13.72 3.22
CA MET A 83 17.41 -15.16 3.10
C MET A 83 17.53 -15.60 1.64
N ASN A 84 16.74 -14.99 0.75
CA ASN A 84 16.76 -15.32 -0.68
C ASN A 84 18.02 -14.83 -1.41
N THR A 85 18.67 -13.79 -0.92
CA THR A 85 19.93 -13.27 -1.50
C THR A 85 21.18 -13.86 -0.87
N GLY A 86 21.04 -14.68 0.18
CA GLY A 86 22.17 -15.21 0.95
C GLY A 86 22.93 -14.13 1.73
N ILE A 87 22.32 -12.96 1.94
CA ILE A 87 22.91 -11.87 2.72
C ILE A 87 22.65 -12.16 4.20
N ASN A 88 23.70 -12.52 4.93
CA ASN A 88 23.64 -12.65 6.39
C ASN A 88 23.76 -11.26 7.03
N SER A 89 22.70 -10.78 7.69
CA SER A 89 22.66 -9.47 8.33
C SER A 89 23.71 -9.27 9.44
N ASP A 90 24.15 -10.39 10.04
CA ASP A 90 25.12 -10.40 11.15
C ASP A 90 26.56 -10.71 10.69
N ALA A 91 26.75 -11.12 9.43
CA ALA A 91 28.10 -11.30 8.92
C ALA A 91 28.80 -9.93 8.86
N PRO A 92 30.09 -9.85 9.21
CA PRO A 92 30.86 -8.63 9.01
C PRO A 92 30.77 -8.30 7.53
N ALA A 93 30.12 -7.17 7.26
CA ALA A 93 29.99 -6.62 5.95
C ALA A 93 31.42 -6.43 5.41
N GLY A 94 31.81 -7.21 4.40
CA GLY A 94 33.16 -7.14 3.83
C GLY A 94 33.53 -5.69 3.58
N GLN A 95 34.68 -5.27 4.13
CA GLN A 95 35.26 -3.91 4.13
C GLN A 95 34.42 -2.82 3.46
N LEU A 96 33.26 -2.47 4.03
CA LEU A 96 32.50 -1.33 3.54
C LEU A 96 32.89 -0.12 4.39
N GLU A 97 33.66 0.77 3.77
CA GLU A 97 34.02 2.06 4.37
C GLU A 97 33.01 3.10 3.87
N LEU A 98 32.22 3.65 4.80
CA LEU A 98 31.27 4.71 4.49
C LEU A 98 31.65 5.96 5.27
N LYS A 99 32.24 6.93 4.55
CA LYS A 99 32.55 8.26 5.06
C LYS A 99 31.61 9.27 4.41
N ALA A 100 30.69 9.81 5.21
CA ALA A 100 29.77 10.86 4.78
C ALA A 100 29.87 12.05 5.72
N LYS A 101 30.24 13.22 5.19
CA LYS A 101 30.32 14.48 5.94
C LYS A 101 29.24 15.42 5.42
N ASN A 102 28.33 15.85 6.30
CA ASN A 102 27.26 16.79 5.96
C ASN A 102 26.38 16.35 4.77
N GLU A 103 26.07 15.06 4.65
CA GLU A 103 25.16 14.56 3.63
C GLU A 103 23.75 14.31 4.21
N ARG A 104 22.73 14.35 3.34
CA ARG A 104 21.36 13.99 3.74
C ARG A 104 21.30 12.51 4.10
N ALA A 105 20.66 12.18 5.22
CA ALA A 105 20.52 10.83 5.73
C ALA A 105 20.02 9.84 4.66
N GLY A 106 19.04 10.23 3.85
CA GLY A 106 18.52 9.40 2.77
C GLY A 106 19.47 9.16 1.60
N THR A 107 20.41 10.08 1.35
CA THR A 107 21.48 9.89 0.36
C THR A 107 22.53 8.93 0.90
N VAL A 108 22.94 9.10 2.16
CA VAL A 108 23.90 8.22 2.83
C VAL A 108 23.37 6.80 2.92
N LEU A 109 22.10 6.63 3.34
CA LEU A 109 21.45 5.32 3.42
C LEU A 109 21.37 4.66 2.04
N ARG A 110 21.07 5.40 0.98
CA ARG A 110 21.02 4.85 -0.38
C ARG A 110 22.39 4.39 -0.86
N LYS A 111 23.44 5.20 -0.67
CA LYS A 111 24.82 4.84 -1.03
C LYS A 111 25.27 3.57 -0.29
N PHE A 112 24.94 3.49 1.00
CA PHE A 112 25.24 2.34 1.83
C PHE A 112 24.54 1.06 1.35
N LEU A 113 23.22 1.12 1.13
CA LEU A 113 22.43 -0.04 0.70
C LEU A 113 22.76 -0.49 -0.73
N ALA A 114 23.18 0.43 -1.60
CA ALA A 114 23.60 0.10 -2.97
C ALA A 114 24.76 -0.91 -3.01
N GLY A 115 25.66 -0.88 -2.01
CA GLY A 115 26.75 -1.87 -1.88
C GLY A 115 26.26 -3.32 -1.71
N TYR A 116 25.04 -3.51 -1.21
CA TYR A 116 24.43 -4.82 -0.97
C TYR A 116 23.30 -5.15 -1.95
N ARG A 117 23.10 -4.35 -3.02
CA ARG A 117 21.93 -4.43 -3.92
C ARG A 117 20.60 -4.33 -3.16
N LEU A 118 20.61 -3.56 -2.08
CA LEU A 118 19.44 -3.26 -1.27
C LEU A 118 18.93 -1.86 -1.57
N THR A 119 17.67 -1.64 -1.25
CA THR A 119 17.03 -0.33 -1.29
C THR A 119 16.12 -0.18 -0.08
N TYR A 120 15.59 1.02 0.13
CA TYR A 120 14.58 1.27 1.15
C TYR A 120 13.28 1.78 0.53
N VAL A 121 12.16 1.38 1.13
CA VAL A 121 10.83 1.91 0.81
C VAL A 121 10.15 2.38 2.08
N ILE A 122 9.28 3.38 1.95
CA ILE A 122 8.42 3.79 3.05
C ILE A 122 7.31 2.75 3.17
N PHE A 123 7.31 2.03 4.29
CA PHE A 123 6.33 1.00 4.59
C PHE A 123 5.57 1.37 5.86
N GLU A 124 4.32 1.79 5.67
CA GLU A 124 3.48 2.34 6.74
C GLU A 124 4.19 3.52 7.42
N ASP A 125 4.57 3.34 8.69
CA ASP A 125 5.21 4.35 9.53
C ASP A 125 6.71 4.05 9.75
N SER A 126 7.29 3.15 8.95
CA SER A 126 8.70 2.73 9.03
C SER A 126 9.38 2.70 7.66
N LEU A 127 10.71 2.67 7.66
CA LEU A 127 11.51 2.39 6.49
C LEU A 127 11.78 0.89 6.40
N LEU A 128 11.27 0.25 5.36
CA LEU A 128 11.56 -1.15 5.07
C LEU A 128 12.76 -1.26 4.15
N ILE A 129 13.81 -1.93 4.61
CA ILE A 129 15.00 -2.27 3.82
C ILE A 129 14.79 -3.65 3.20
N THR A 130 14.89 -3.72 1.88
CA THR A 130 14.62 -4.91 1.09
C THR A 130 15.44 -4.89 -0.20
N THR A 131 15.42 -5.96 -0.97
CA THR A 131 15.98 -5.97 -2.32
C THR A 131 15.18 -5.06 -3.26
N GLU A 132 15.85 -4.56 -4.30
CA GLU A 132 15.23 -3.68 -5.30
C GLU A 132 14.02 -4.33 -5.99
N GLU A 133 14.10 -5.62 -6.28
CA GLU A 133 13.03 -6.39 -6.92
C GLU A 133 11.76 -6.50 -6.04
N MET A 134 11.94 -6.58 -4.72
CA MET A 134 10.84 -6.75 -3.77
C MET A 134 10.28 -5.43 -3.24
N ALA A 135 11.04 -4.34 -3.36
CA ALA A 135 10.67 -3.01 -2.92
C ALA A 135 9.31 -2.55 -3.46
N LEU A 136 9.15 -2.58 -4.79
CA LEU A 136 7.95 -2.07 -5.45
C LEU A 136 6.72 -2.95 -5.20
N PRO A 137 6.76 -4.29 -5.41
CA PRO A 137 5.59 -5.13 -5.14
C PRO A 137 5.12 -5.02 -3.69
N ARG A 138 6.03 -4.89 -2.72
CA ARG A 138 5.65 -4.71 -1.31
C ARG A 138 4.99 -3.36 -1.06
N GLN A 139 5.52 -2.28 -1.65
CA GLN A 139 4.93 -0.95 -1.49
C GLN A 139 3.50 -0.89 -2.03
N TYR A 140 3.24 -1.45 -3.22
CA TYR A 140 1.91 -1.41 -3.86
C TYR A 140 0.89 -2.40 -3.27
N ARG A 141 1.36 -3.50 -2.65
CA ARG A 141 0.50 -4.49 -1.96
C ARG A 141 0.14 -4.12 -0.52
N GLN A 142 0.59 -2.98 -0.02
CA GLN A 142 0.17 -2.47 1.28
C GLN A 142 -1.36 -2.36 1.32
N ARG A 143 -1.93 -2.72 2.47
CA ARG A 143 -3.35 -2.67 2.71
C ARG A 143 -3.75 -1.28 3.18
N VAL A 144 -4.82 -0.75 2.60
CA VAL A 144 -5.37 0.56 2.93
C VAL A 144 -6.88 0.49 3.04
N SER A 145 -7.41 1.26 3.98
CA SER A 145 -8.80 1.66 3.99
C SER A 145 -8.90 3.07 3.42
N VAL A 146 -9.86 3.26 2.52
CA VAL A 146 -10.12 4.51 1.82
C VAL A 146 -11.60 4.79 2.00
N ASP A 147 -11.91 5.93 2.60
CA ASP A 147 -13.27 6.43 2.75
C ASP A 147 -13.29 7.86 2.21
N VAL A 148 -13.99 8.04 1.11
CA VAL A 148 -14.02 9.26 0.32
C VAL A 148 -15.46 9.47 -0.13
N GLU A 149 -16.02 10.64 0.16
CA GLU A 149 -17.38 11.01 -0.21
C GLU A 149 -17.35 12.40 -0.87
N ASP A 150 -17.78 12.48 -2.13
CA ASP A 150 -17.86 13.71 -2.92
C ASP A 150 -16.54 14.53 -2.96
N VAL A 151 -15.40 13.84 -3.01
CA VAL A 151 -14.08 14.50 -3.08
C VAL A 151 -13.55 14.45 -4.52
N PRO A 152 -12.98 15.55 -5.05
CA PRO A 152 -12.34 15.53 -6.37
C PRO A 152 -11.27 14.43 -6.46
N LEU A 153 -11.28 13.67 -7.57
CA LEU A 153 -10.36 12.55 -7.81
C LEU A 153 -8.90 12.91 -7.52
N LYS A 154 -8.45 14.06 -8.03
CA LYS A 154 -7.09 14.58 -7.81
C LYS A 154 -6.74 14.68 -6.34
N THR A 155 -7.64 15.21 -5.52
CA THR A 155 -7.43 15.39 -4.09
C THR A 155 -7.42 14.03 -3.37
N ALA A 156 -8.36 13.15 -3.68
CA ALA A 156 -8.44 11.81 -3.09
C ALA A 156 -7.14 11.01 -3.34
N ILE A 157 -6.68 11.01 -4.58
CA ILE A 157 -5.48 10.27 -5.00
C ILE A 157 -4.19 10.89 -4.43
N LEU A 158 -4.04 12.21 -4.45
CA LEU A 158 -2.88 12.88 -3.86
C LEU A 158 -2.81 12.67 -2.34
N ASN A 159 -3.95 12.65 -1.67
CA ASN A 159 -4.03 12.35 -0.25
C ASN A 159 -3.58 10.90 0.03
N LEU A 160 -4.03 9.94 -0.77
CA LEU A 160 -3.60 8.54 -0.65
C LEU A 160 -2.10 8.38 -0.93
N ALA A 161 -1.60 9.00 -2.00
CA ALA A 161 -0.19 8.98 -2.38
C ALA A 161 0.69 9.61 -1.29
N ARG A 162 0.26 10.73 -0.69
CA ARG A 162 0.96 11.39 0.42
C ARG A 162 0.98 10.51 1.68
N LYS A 163 -0.17 9.93 2.04
CA LYS A 163 -0.29 9.04 3.22
C LYS A 163 0.58 7.78 3.13
N ARG A 164 0.86 7.29 1.92
CA ARG A 164 1.62 6.03 1.71
C ARG A 164 2.98 6.20 1.05
N GLY A 165 3.38 7.45 0.80
CA GLY A 165 4.69 7.75 0.23
C GLY A 165 4.89 7.26 -1.21
N ILE A 166 3.84 7.16 -2.00
CA ILE A 166 3.90 6.69 -3.41
C ILE A 166 4.13 7.87 -4.35
N SER A 167 4.98 7.67 -5.36
CA SER A 167 5.11 8.62 -6.47
C SER A 167 3.99 8.44 -7.47
N LEU A 168 3.27 9.53 -7.74
CA LEU A 168 2.12 9.52 -8.62
C LEU A 168 2.18 10.70 -9.57
N VAL A 169 1.82 10.46 -10.83
CA VAL A 169 1.76 11.48 -11.88
C VAL A 169 0.40 11.41 -12.56
N ILE A 170 -0.25 12.56 -12.68
CA ILE A 170 -1.54 12.73 -13.37
C ILE A 170 -1.27 13.34 -14.73
N ASP A 171 -1.77 12.72 -15.80
CA ASP A 171 -1.63 13.23 -17.16
C ASP A 171 -2.34 14.60 -17.29
N PRO A 172 -1.68 15.65 -17.81
CA PRO A 172 -2.30 16.96 -18.00
C PRO A 172 -3.52 16.94 -18.94
N VAL A 173 -3.68 15.91 -19.79
CA VAL A 173 -4.83 15.78 -20.70
C VAL A 173 -6.12 15.47 -19.94
N ILE A 174 -6.03 14.82 -18.78
CA ILE A 174 -7.20 14.43 -17.97
C ILE A 174 -7.54 15.43 -16.86
N LYS A 175 -7.10 16.70 -16.97
CA LYS A 175 -7.34 17.73 -15.93
C LYS A 175 -8.81 17.87 -15.56
N LYS A 176 -9.72 17.82 -16.53
CA LYS A 176 -11.18 17.95 -16.29
C LYS A 176 -11.73 16.75 -15.52
N GLN A 177 -11.34 15.54 -15.91
CA GLN A 177 -11.73 14.29 -15.24
C GLN A 177 -11.12 14.17 -13.84
N ALA A 178 -9.95 14.78 -13.62
CA ALA A 178 -9.29 14.79 -12.32
C ALA A 178 -10.04 15.63 -11.27
N ASP A 179 -10.93 16.54 -11.69
CA ASP A 179 -11.78 17.33 -10.81
C ASP A 179 -13.16 16.67 -10.57
N THR A 180 -13.47 15.55 -11.24
CA THR A 180 -14.71 14.80 -11.03
C THR A 180 -14.81 14.33 -9.58
N PRO A 181 -15.92 14.59 -8.88
CA PRO A 181 -16.12 14.08 -7.53
C PRO A 181 -16.28 12.57 -7.56
N VAL A 182 -15.59 11.89 -6.64
CA VAL A 182 -15.66 10.44 -6.50
C VAL A 182 -16.08 10.08 -5.08
N THR A 183 -16.92 9.06 -4.97
CA THR A 183 -17.33 8.44 -3.71
C THR A 183 -16.92 6.98 -3.73
N LEU A 184 -16.09 6.57 -2.77
CA LEU A 184 -15.57 5.22 -2.67
C LEU A 184 -15.23 4.88 -1.23
N GLN A 185 -15.79 3.77 -0.75
CA GLN A 185 -15.45 3.16 0.53
C GLN A 185 -14.82 1.78 0.28
N LEU A 186 -13.59 1.61 0.74
CA LEU A 186 -12.82 0.37 0.66
C LEU A 186 -12.20 0.07 1.99
N ASP A 187 -12.27 -1.21 2.39
CA ASP A 187 -11.58 -1.71 3.56
C ASP A 187 -10.53 -2.73 3.17
N ASN A 188 -9.35 -2.65 3.82
CA ASN A 188 -8.28 -3.64 3.70
C ASN A 188 -7.93 -4.01 2.24
N THR A 189 -7.87 -3.02 1.36
CA THR A 189 -7.62 -3.22 -0.07
C THR A 189 -6.19 -2.84 -0.43
N ALA A 190 -5.58 -3.50 -1.42
CA ALA A 190 -4.24 -3.13 -1.88
C ALA A 190 -4.25 -1.70 -2.47
N ILE A 191 -3.19 -0.91 -2.25
CA ILE A 191 -3.15 0.48 -2.74
C ILE A 191 -3.32 0.55 -4.26
N GLU A 192 -2.67 -0.35 -5.00
CA GLU A 192 -2.80 -0.41 -6.45
C GLU A 192 -4.25 -0.63 -6.89
N THR A 193 -4.97 -1.53 -6.22
CA THR A 193 -6.39 -1.80 -6.47
C THR A 193 -7.24 -0.57 -6.13
N ALA A 194 -7.01 0.08 -4.99
CA ALA A 194 -7.73 1.28 -4.59
C ALA A 194 -7.54 2.42 -5.61
N LEU A 195 -6.31 2.65 -6.09
CA LEU A 195 -6.00 3.66 -7.10
C LEU A 195 -6.67 3.35 -8.44
N ARG A 196 -6.69 2.08 -8.86
CA ARG A 196 -7.40 1.67 -10.09
C ARG A 196 -8.90 1.88 -9.98
N LEU A 197 -9.50 1.54 -8.84
CA LEU A 197 -10.94 1.74 -8.61
C LEU A 197 -11.30 3.22 -8.57
N LEU A 198 -10.52 4.06 -7.88
CA LEU A 198 -10.71 5.52 -7.90
C LEU A 198 -10.63 6.08 -9.32
N ALA A 199 -9.63 5.64 -10.10
CA ALA A 199 -9.48 6.06 -11.49
C ALA A 199 -10.69 5.66 -12.35
N GLU A 200 -11.22 4.45 -12.15
CA GLU A 200 -12.39 3.94 -12.89
C GLU A 200 -13.63 4.81 -12.69
N LEU A 201 -13.88 5.30 -11.47
CA LEU A 201 -15.03 6.13 -11.14
C LEU A 201 -15.04 7.50 -11.86
N ALA A 202 -13.90 7.92 -12.41
CA ALA A 202 -13.73 9.17 -13.14
C ALA A 202 -13.39 8.94 -14.63
N ASP A 203 -13.70 7.76 -15.17
CA ASP A 203 -13.45 7.37 -16.57
C ASP A 203 -11.97 7.49 -17.01
N VAL A 204 -11.04 7.31 -16.08
CA VAL A 204 -9.59 7.29 -16.34
C VAL A 204 -8.98 5.96 -15.92
N LYS A 205 -7.73 5.70 -16.29
CA LYS A 205 -7.03 4.45 -15.95
C LYS A 205 -5.73 4.76 -15.23
N ALA A 206 -5.46 3.98 -14.18
CA ALA A 206 -4.16 3.95 -13.51
C ALA A 206 -3.29 2.84 -14.13
N VAL A 207 -2.06 3.18 -14.51
CA VAL A 207 -1.05 2.28 -15.06
C VAL A 207 0.25 2.48 -14.30
N ARG A 208 0.92 1.38 -13.98
CA ARG A 208 2.23 1.44 -13.34
C ARG A 208 3.27 1.72 -14.42
N MET A 209 4.20 2.61 -14.15
CA MET A 209 5.37 2.90 -15.00
C MET A 209 6.61 2.86 -14.12
N GLY A 210 7.22 1.68 -14.02
CA GLY A 210 8.33 1.44 -13.08
C GLY A 210 7.93 1.66 -11.61
N ASN A 211 8.47 2.72 -10.99
CA ASN A 211 8.19 3.13 -9.60
C ASN A 211 7.02 4.13 -9.48
N VAL A 212 6.56 4.70 -10.59
CA VAL A 212 5.54 5.75 -10.57
C VAL A 212 4.18 5.17 -10.98
N MET A 213 3.12 5.58 -10.30
CA MET A 213 1.75 5.34 -10.78
C MET A 213 1.35 6.48 -11.72
N PHE A 214 1.04 6.16 -12.97
CA PHE A 214 0.62 7.12 -13.99
C PHE A 214 -0.89 7.02 -14.21
N ILE A 215 -1.61 8.13 -14.07
CA ILE A 215 -3.06 8.19 -14.29
C ILE A 215 -3.31 8.93 -15.58
N THR A 216 -3.99 8.28 -16.52
CA THR A 216 -4.18 8.80 -17.88
C THR A 216 -5.47 8.25 -18.52
N THR A 217 -5.71 8.60 -19.78
CA THR A 217 -6.83 8.11 -20.57
C THR A 217 -6.73 6.61 -20.85
N ALA A 218 -7.86 5.95 -21.10
CA ALA A 218 -7.88 4.51 -21.39
C ALA A 218 -7.04 4.12 -22.62
N ALA A 219 -7.01 4.96 -23.67
CA ALA A 219 -6.24 4.71 -24.88
C ALA A 219 -4.73 4.71 -24.61
N LYS A 220 -4.22 5.73 -23.89
CA LYS A 220 -2.81 5.83 -23.54
C LYS A 220 -2.39 4.78 -22.50
N ALA A 221 -3.29 4.45 -21.58
CA ALA A 221 -3.07 3.36 -20.64
C ALA A 221 -2.90 2.00 -21.35
N LYS A 222 -3.62 1.78 -22.45
CA LYS A 222 -3.50 0.56 -23.26
C LYS A 222 -2.15 0.51 -23.98
N SER A 223 -1.72 1.60 -24.63
CA SER A 223 -0.43 1.64 -25.32
C SER A 223 0.75 1.41 -24.36
N ILE A 224 0.74 2.03 -23.18
CA ILE A 224 1.79 1.82 -22.17
C ILE A 224 1.86 0.34 -21.73
N ARG A 225 0.71 -0.32 -21.54
CA ARG A 225 0.69 -1.74 -21.14
C ARG A 225 1.22 -2.66 -22.25
N GLU A 226 0.93 -2.34 -23.50
CA GLU A 226 1.46 -3.09 -24.65
C GLU A 226 2.98 -2.92 -24.75
N GLU A 227 3.49 -1.69 -24.58
CA GLU A 227 4.94 -1.40 -24.56
C GLU A 227 5.66 -2.10 -23.39
N GLU A 228 5.07 -2.08 -22.19
CA GLU A 228 5.65 -2.79 -21.04
C GLU A 228 5.64 -4.31 -21.24
N ALA A 229 4.56 -4.88 -21.77
CA ALA A 229 4.48 -6.31 -22.06
C ALA A 229 5.60 -6.76 -23.01
N HIS A 230 5.86 -6.00 -24.08
CA HIS A 230 6.96 -6.29 -25.01
C HIS A 230 8.36 -6.17 -24.39
N THR A 231 8.53 -5.29 -23.39
CA THR A 231 9.81 -5.11 -22.71
C THR A 231 10.16 -6.33 -21.85
N PHE A 232 9.17 -6.99 -21.25
CA PHE A 232 9.38 -8.20 -20.45
C PHE A 232 9.57 -9.46 -21.30
N ASP A 233 8.89 -9.57 -22.45
CA ASP A 233 8.94 -10.76 -23.31
C ASP A 233 10.16 -10.83 -24.25
N SER A 234 11.06 -9.84 -24.22
CA SER A 234 12.26 -9.87 -25.06
C SER A 234 13.21 -10.99 -24.61
N PRO A 235 13.44 -12.06 -25.43
CA PRO A 235 14.26 -13.22 -25.05
C PRO A 235 15.75 -12.90 -24.89
N LEU A 236 16.15 -11.68 -25.23
CA LEU A 236 17.49 -11.14 -25.05
C LEU A 236 17.60 -10.22 -23.83
N ASN A 237 16.60 -10.16 -22.95
CA ASN A 237 16.70 -9.37 -21.73
C ASN A 237 17.72 -10.05 -20.79
N PRO A 238 18.92 -9.45 -20.59
CA PRO A 238 20.01 -10.06 -19.82
C PRO A 238 19.66 -10.18 -18.32
N ASN A 239 18.53 -9.61 -17.89
CA ASN A 239 18.06 -9.64 -16.52
C ASN A 239 16.92 -10.65 -16.29
N MET A 240 16.50 -11.41 -17.30
CA MET A 240 15.75 -12.62 -16.99
C MET A 240 16.73 -13.61 -16.37
N PRO A 241 16.47 -14.12 -15.15
CA PRO A 241 17.23 -15.25 -14.66
C PRO A 241 17.09 -16.31 -15.73
N ILE A 242 18.21 -16.69 -16.34
CA ILE A 242 18.31 -17.87 -17.18
C ILE A 242 17.90 -19.00 -16.23
N GLN A 243 16.60 -19.27 -16.16
CA GLN A 243 16.07 -20.51 -15.68
C GLN A 243 16.59 -21.49 -16.72
N GLY A 244 17.82 -21.93 -16.48
CA GLY A 244 18.51 -22.92 -17.30
C GLY A 244 17.51 -24.02 -17.55
N PRO A 245 17.46 -24.52 -18.79
CA PRO A 245 16.34 -25.27 -19.34
C PRO A 245 15.80 -26.18 -18.26
N THR A 246 14.69 -25.78 -17.63
CA THR A 246 13.90 -26.71 -16.85
C THR A 246 13.47 -27.68 -17.91
N VAL A 247 14.14 -28.81 -17.91
CA VAL A 247 13.76 -30.04 -18.55
C VAL A 247 12.35 -30.30 -18.02
N ILE A 248 11.37 -29.67 -18.67
CA ILE A 248 9.98 -30.06 -18.61
C ILE A 248 10.04 -31.47 -19.15
N GLY A 249 10.08 -32.43 -18.22
CA GLY A 249 9.95 -33.84 -18.45
C GLY A 249 8.53 -34.12 -18.96
N GLY A 250 8.23 -33.65 -20.17
CA GLY A 250 7.34 -34.31 -21.10
C GLY A 250 8.24 -35.19 -21.97
N PHE A 251 8.34 -36.49 -21.65
CA PHE A 251 7.62 -37.50 -22.42
C PHE A 251 7.90 -37.40 -23.92
N GLY A 252 8.98 -38.05 -24.35
CA GLY A 252 9.32 -38.14 -25.78
C GLY A 252 10.65 -38.82 -26.05
N GLY A 253 10.66 -40.14 -25.92
CA GLY A 253 11.61 -41.13 -26.46
C GLY A 253 12.95 -40.66 -27.05
N GLY A 254 14.05 -41.11 -26.43
CA GLY A 254 15.38 -41.11 -27.04
C GLY A 254 16.44 -41.46 -26.03
N GLY A 255 16.58 -42.77 -25.74
CA GLY A 255 17.49 -43.27 -24.72
C GLY A 255 18.95 -42.92 -25.00
N ILE A 256 19.57 -42.18 -24.07
CA ILE A 256 21.01 -42.23 -23.85
C ILE A 256 21.21 -42.77 -22.44
N ALA A 257 21.70 -44.00 -22.37
CA ALA A 257 21.92 -44.73 -21.14
C ALA A 257 23.11 -44.12 -20.38
N PHE A 258 22.85 -43.48 -19.24
CA PHE A 258 23.88 -43.26 -18.23
C PHE A 258 23.95 -44.49 -17.33
N PRO A 259 25.10 -45.19 -17.26
CA PRO A 259 25.24 -46.35 -16.39
C PRO A 259 25.41 -45.91 -14.93
N GLY A 260 24.57 -46.46 -14.05
CA GLY A 260 24.96 -46.73 -12.66
C GLY A 260 24.50 -45.75 -11.59
N ARG A 261 23.19 -45.57 -11.40
CA ARG A 261 22.68 -45.21 -10.07
C ARG A 261 21.42 -46.00 -9.75
N VAL A 262 21.60 -47.02 -8.92
CA VAL A 262 20.53 -47.88 -8.40
C VAL A 262 19.78 -47.10 -7.34
N VAL A 263 18.51 -46.78 -7.58
CA VAL A 263 17.59 -46.22 -6.58
C VAL A 263 16.48 -47.25 -6.37
N PRO A 264 16.34 -47.84 -5.17
CA PRO A 264 15.25 -48.75 -4.84
C PRO A 264 14.06 -47.96 -4.27
N GLY A 265 12.86 -48.17 -4.80
CA GLY A 265 11.61 -47.67 -4.20
C GLY A 265 10.59 -47.23 -5.23
N GLY A 266 9.66 -48.13 -5.57
CA GLY A 266 8.70 -47.97 -6.65
C GLY A 266 7.64 -46.90 -6.38
N ILE A 267 7.49 -45.99 -7.34
CA ILE A 267 6.32 -45.13 -7.48
C ILE A 267 5.39 -45.82 -8.50
N PRO A 268 4.08 -45.98 -8.20
CA PRO A 268 3.15 -46.60 -9.13
C PRO A 268 3.11 -45.83 -10.45
N GLN A 269 3.38 -46.56 -11.52
CA GLN A 269 3.41 -46.09 -12.90
C GLN A 269 1.97 -45.73 -13.33
N ILE A 270 1.65 -44.44 -13.38
CA ILE A 270 0.40 -43.95 -13.95
C ILE A 270 0.46 -44.23 -15.46
N ALA A 271 -0.54 -44.95 -15.97
CA ALA A 271 -0.64 -45.33 -17.37
C ALA A 271 -0.67 -44.06 -18.26
N PRO A 272 0.04 -44.05 -19.39
CA PRO A 272 0.04 -42.91 -20.31
C PRO A 272 -1.37 -42.70 -20.88
N GLU A 273 -1.90 -41.48 -20.73
CA GLU A 273 -3.10 -41.04 -21.44
C GLU A 273 -2.86 -41.17 -22.95
N GLY A 274 -3.77 -41.86 -23.64
CA GLY A 274 -3.72 -42.07 -25.08
C GLY A 274 -3.79 -40.76 -25.88
N PRO A 275 -3.50 -40.82 -27.20
CA PRO A 275 -3.44 -39.66 -28.06
C PRO A 275 -4.76 -38.88 -28.03
N ARG A 276 -4.71 -37.64 -27.55
CA ARG A 276 -5.83 -36.70 -27.65
C ARG A 276 -6.07 -36.42 -29.12
N ASN A 277 -7.17 -36.97 -29.64
CA ASN A 277 -7.69 -36.65 -30.95
C ASN A 277 -7.80 -35.13 -31.11
N ASN A 278 -7.22 -34.60 -32.18
CA ASN A 278 -7.42 -33.23 -32.65
C ASN A 278 -8.93 -33.00 -32.85
N VAL A 279 -9.57 -32.41 -31.84
CA VAL A 279 -10.94 -31.90 -31.97
C VAL A 279 -10.85 -30.65 -32.83
N ALA A 280 -11.47 -30.71 -34.01
CA ALA A 280 -11.60 -29.57 -34.91
C ALA A 280 -12.20 -28.35 -34.16
N PRO A 281 -11.78 -27.12 -34.51
CA PRO A 281 -12.31 -25.93 -33.89
C PRO A 281 -13.84 -25.91 -33.98
N PRO A 282 -14.55 -25.52 -32.89
CA PRO A 282 -15.99 -25.48 -32.87
C PRO A 282 -16.50 -24.58 -34.00
N LYS A 283 -17.37 -25.14 -34.85
CA LYS A 283 -18.08 -24.38 -35.88
C LYS A 283 -18.78 -23.19 -35.22
N ALA A 284 -18.68 -22.03 -35.88
CA ALA A 284 -19.31 -20.79 -35.46
C ALA A 284 -20.77 -21.02 -35.05
N ILE A 285 -21.10 -20.57 -33.84
CA ILE A 285 -22.46 -20.56 -33.32
C ILE A 285 -23.27 -19.62 -34.22
N PRO A 286 -24.36 -20.09 -34.87
CA PRO A 286 -25.23 -19.22 -35.65
C PRO A 286 -25.83 -18.12 -34.77
N ASP A 287 -25.95 -16.92 -35.34
CA ASP A 287 -26.38 -15.70 -34.66
C ASP A 287 -27.60 -15.92 -33.77
N ALA A 288 -27.45 -15.51 -32.50
CA ALA A 288 -28.53 -15.56 -31.53
C ALA A 288 -29.74 -14.78 -32.04
N PRO A 289 -30.97 -15.31 -31.88
CA PRO A 289 -32.18 -14.64 -32.31
C PRO A 289 -32.34 -13.28 -31.60
N PRO A 290 -32.93 -12.28 -32.28
CA PRO A 290 -33.09 -10.94 -31.74
C PRO A 290 -33.87 -10.98 -30.43
N ARG A 291 -33.33 -10.31 -29.40
CA ARG A 291 -34.00 -10.17 -28.10
C ARG A 291 -35.39 -9.56 -28.30
N PRO A 292 -36.45 -10.13 -27.69
CA PRO A 292 -37.78 -9.54 -27.73
C PRO A 292 -37.73 -8.13 -27.12
N LYS A 293 -38.29 -7.16 -27.83
CA LYS A 293 -38.45 -5.79 -27.37
C LYS A 293 -39.29 -5.82 -26.09
N GLY A 294 -38.74 -5.29 -25.00
CA GLY A 294 -39.43 -5.15 -23.73
C GLY A 294 -40.73 -4.36 -23.93
N VAL A 295 -41.83 -4.94 -23.46
CA VAL A 295 -43.14 -4.28 -23.39
C VAL A 295 -43.02 -3.15 -22.37
N VAL A 296 -43.12 -1.92 -22.85
CA VAL A 296 -43.25 -0.72 -22.01
C VAL A 296 -44.70 -0.65 -21.57
N ASN A 297 -44.96 -0.81 -20.27
CA ASN A 297 -46.28 -0.53 -19.70
C ASN A 297 -46.52 1.00 -19.75
N PRO A 298 -47.73 1.45 -20.16
CA PRO A 298 -48.03 2.87 -20.38
C PRO A 298 -48.08 3.73 -19.10
N ASP A 299 -47.99 3.13 -17.91
CA ASP A 299 -48.23 3.84 -16.65
C ASP A 299 -46.97 4.39 -15.96
N GLY A 300 -45.78 4.26 -16.57
CA GLY A 300 -44.56 4.94 -16.09
C GLY A 300 -44.06 4.55 -14.70
N THR A 301 -44.71 3.62 -14.00
CA THR A 301 -44.28 3.17 -12.66
C THR A 301 -43.42 1.92 -12.75
N SER A 302 -42.10 2.11 -12.65
CA SER A 302 -41.14 1.05 -12.34
C SER A 302 -41.32 0.60 -10.89
N SER A 303 -42.12 -0.43 -10.65
CA SER A 303 -42.15 -1.11 -9.35
C SER A 303 -40.96 -2.08 -9.26
N SER A 304 -39.87 -1.61 -8.65
CA SER A 304 -38.80 -2.51 -8.23
C SER A 304 -39.33 -3.46 -7.14
N PRO A 305 -39.03 -4.77 -7.22
CA PRO A 305 -39.47 -5.73 -6.21
C PRO A 305 -38.87 -5.38 -4.85
N VAL A 306 -39.74 -5.26 -3.83
CA VAL A 306 -39.37 -5.03 -2.44
C VAL A 306 -38.52 -6.23 -1.96
N PRO A 307 -37.28 -6.02 -1.50
CA PRO A 307 -36.47 -7.11 -0.98
C PRO A 307 -37.10 -7.66 0.32
N PRO A 308 -37.06 -8.98 0.53
CA PRO A 308 -37.64 -9.61 1.72
C PRO A 308 -36.96 -9.11 2.99
N ALA A 309 -37.76 -8.90 4.03
CA ALA A 309 -37.32 -8.41 5.34
C ALA A 309 -36.21 -9.29 5.91
N VAL A 310 -35.03 -8.69 6.13
CA VAL A 310 -33.89 -9.34 6.78
C VAL A 310 -34.23 -9.57 8.25
N GLN A 311 -34.35 -10.83 8.64
CA GLN A 311 -34.55 -11.20 10.05
C GLN A 311 -33.30 -10.82 10.88
N PRO A 312 -33.47 -10.25 12.08
CA PRO A 312 -32.37 -9.87 12.94
C PRO A 312 -31.54 -11.10 13.35
N ARG A 313 -30.22 -11.01 13.20
CA ARG A 313 -29.30 -12.08 13.61
C ARG A 313 -29.37 -12.27 15.14
N PRO A 314 -29.43 -13.52 15.64
CA PRO A 314 -29.37 -13.80 17.06
C PRO A 314 -28.03 -13.34 17.65
N ASN A 315 -28.11 -12.74 18.83
CA ASN A 315 -26.98 -12.19 19.59
C ASN A 315 -25.95 -13.31 19.88
N PRO A 316 -24.65 -13.10 19.63
CA PRO A 316 -23.63 -14.09 19.99
C PRO A 316 -23.64 -14.31 21.49
N GLN A 317 -23.94 -15.54 21.93
CA GLN A 317 -23.85 -15.95 23.32
C GLN A 317 -22.43 -15.69 23.85
N ALA A 318 -22.36 -15.02 25.01
CA ALA A 318 -21.14 -14.72 25.72
C ALA A 318 -20.32 -16.00 25.96
N SER A 319 -19.06 -15.99 25.54
CA SER A 319 -18.12 -17.07 25.83
C SER A 319 -17.92 -17.20 27.35
N PRO A 320 -17.91 -18.44 27.90
CA PRO A 320 -17.67 -18.66 29.32
C PRO A 320 -16.25 -18.24 29.71
N ALA A 321 -16.14 -17.56 30.84
CA ALA A 321 -14.90 -17.08 31.42
C ALA A 321 -13.87 -18.23 31.59
N GLN A 322 -12.71 -18.07 30.95
CA GLN A 322 -11.54 -18.91 31.14
C GLN A 322 -11.09 -18.78 32.60
N ARG A 323 -11.16 -19.87 33.38
CA ARG A 323 -10.59 -19.92 34.73
C ARG A 323 -9.07 -19.91 34.65
N ASP A 324 -8.48 -19.11 35.52
CA ASP A 324 -7.04 -18.93 35.68
C ASP A 324 -6.40 -20.25 36.17
N PRO A 325 -5.40 -20.81 35.47
CA PRO A 325 -4.77 -22.08 35.84
C PRO A 325 -3.91 -22.02 37.12
N ASN A 326 -3.76 -20.85 37.76
CA ASN A 326 -2.97 -20.70 38.99
C ASN A 326 -3.76 -20.84 40.30
N ASP A 327 -5.04 -21.20 40.23
CA ASP A 327 -5.90 -21.40 41.41
C ASP A 327 -5.85 -22.89 41.88
N ARG A 328 -4.68 -23.35 42.33
CA ARG A 328 -4.47 -24.62 43.06
C ARG A 328 -3.32 -24.54 44.05
#